data_AF-A0A9E1S548-F1
#
_entry.id   AF-A0A9E1S548-F1
#
_cell.length_a   1.000
_cell.length_b   1.000
_cell.length_c   1.000
_cell.angle_alpha   90.00
_cell.angle_beta   90.00
_cell.angle_gamma   90.00
#
_symmetry.space_group_name_H-M   'P 1'
#
loop_
_entity.id
_entity.type
_entity.pdbx_description
1 polymer ?
#
loop_
_entity_poly.entity_id
_entity_poly.type
_entity_poly.pdbx_seq_one_letter_code
_entity_poly.pdbx_strand_id
1 'polypeptide(L)' 'SPQLIKIFEDGQARFGEREWSPNIIRRLEEACGAQVLAEGFPAQMHDNEPEERGYEVVPPGKGNNAYEL' A
#
# COMPACT_ATOMS: atom_id res chain seq x y z
N SER A 1 -10.65 3.85 -11.47
CA SER A 1 -11.50 4.67 -10.57
C SER A 1 -11.18 6.14 -10.81
N PRO A 2 -12.17 7.01 -11.14
CA PRO A 2 -11.93 8.43 -11.42
C PRO A 2 -11.33 9.21 -10.24
N GLN A 3 -11.62 8.81 -8.99
CA GLN A 3 -11.08 9.47 -7.80
C GLN A 3 -9.60 9.15 -7.60
N LEU A 4 -9.20 7.91 -7.89
CA LEU A 4 -7.81 7.49 -7.77
C LEU A 4 -6.92 8.29 -8.73
N ILE A 5 -7.36 8.49 -9.98
CA ILE A 5 -6.64 9.30 -10.97
C ILE A 5 -6.39 10.72 -10.44
N LYS A 6 -7.42 11.39 -9.91
CA LYS A 6 -7.31 12.74 -9.35
C LYS A 6 -6.29 12.83 -8.20
N ILE A 7 -6.20 11.80 -7.37
CA ILE A 7 -5.23 11.76 -6.27
C ILE A 7 -3.79 11.75 -6.81
N PHE A 8 -3.53 10.98 -7.86
CA PHE A 8 -2.21 10.92 -8.49
C PHE A 8 -1.88 12.19 -9.28
N GLU A 9 -2.84 12.76 -10.02
CA GLU A 9 -2.67 14.03 -10.73
C GLU A 9 -2.33 15.18 -9.78
N ASP A 10 -3.03 15.28 -8.64
CA ASP A 10 -2.74 16.28 -7.62
C ASP A 10 -1.39 16.04 -6.93
N GLY A 11 -1.03 14.78 -6.66
CA GLY A 11 0.31 14.43 -6.16
C GLY A 11 1.41 14.86 -7.11
N GLN A 12 1.26 14.58 -8.40
CA GLN A 12 2.20 15.00 -9.44
C GLN A 12 2.30 16.53 -9.56
N ALA A 13 1.18 17.24 -9.51
CA ALA A 13 1.16 18.70 -9.59
C ALA A 13 1.89 19.36 -8.41
N ARG A 14 1.79 18.78 -7.20
CA ARG A 14 2.40 19.34 -5.99
C ARG A 14 3.89 19.01 -5.88
N PHE A 15 4.31 17.83 -6.34
CA PHE A 15 5.61 17.27 -5.96
C PHE A 15 6.46 16.74 -7.14
N GLY A 16 5.91 16.71 -8.36
CA GLY A 16 6.62 16.43 -9.61
C GLY A 16 6.23 15.11 -10.28
N GLU A 17 6.76 14.87 -11.48
CA GLU A 17 6.38 13.71 -12.31
C GLU A 17 6.98 12.38 -11.85
N ARG A 18 8.08 12.43 -11.09
CA ARG A 18 8.72 11.22 -10.56
C ARG A 18 8.07 10.73 -9.28
N GLU A 19 6.78 11.01 -9.11
CA GLU A 19 6.15 10.78 -7.84
C GLU A 19 5.74 9.34 -7.58
N TRP A 20 6.22 8.84 -6.44
CA TRP A 20 6.00 7.48 -6.00
C TRP A 20 4.98 7.50 -4.87
N SER A 21 4.49 6.32 -4.46
CA SER A 21 3.54 6.18 -3.35
C SER A 21 3.88 6.98 -2.07
N PRO A 22 5.16 7.23 -1.68
CA PRO A 22 5.46 8.02 -0.49
C PRO A 22 4.91 9.45 -0.50
N ASN A 23 4.95 10.17 -1.61
CA ASN A 23 4.42 11.53 -1.64
C ASN A 23 2.89 11.58 -1.81
N ILE A 24 2.28 10.51 -2.33
CA ILE A 24 0.82 10.36 -2.27
C ILE A 24 0.35 10.17 -0.81
N ILE A 25 1.14 9.48 0.01
CA ILE A 25 0.90 9.42 1.46
C ILE A 25 1.13 10.78 2.09
N ARG A 26 2.24 11.48 1.79
CA ARG A 26 2.49 12.83 2.30
C ARG A 26 1.36 13.82 1.95
N ARG A 27 0.81 13.72 0.74
CA ARG A 27 -0.37 14.49 0.32
C ARG A 27 -1.55 14.29 1.28
N LEU A 28 -1.80 13.06 1.67
CA LEU A 28 -2.88 12.70 2.59
C LEU A 28 -2.57 13.19 4.02
N GLU A 29 -1.33 13.00 4.48
CA GLU A 29 -0.84 13.48 5.78
C GLU A 29 -1.04 14.99 5.94
N GLU A 30 -0.63 15.78 4.95
CA GLU A 30 -0.79 17.23 4.93
C GLU A 30 -2.27 17.66 4.93
N ALA A 31 -3.12 16.96 4.16
CA ALA A 31 -4.55 17.27 4.10
C ALA A 31 -5.30 16.93 5.40
N CYS A 32 -4.82 15.93 6.14
CA CYS A 32 -5.42 15.47 7.39
C CYS A 32 -4.75 16.07 8.64
N GLY A 33 -3.61 16.75 8.50
CA GLY A 33 -2.81 17.20 9.63
C GLY A 33 -2.33 16.05 10.50
N ALA A 34 -2.09 14.88 9.89
CA ALA A 34 -1.76 13.64 10.58
C ALA A 34 -0.44 13.07 10.05
N GLN A 35 0.26 12.30 10.88
CA GLN A 35 1.42 11.51 10.48
C GLN A 35 0.99 10.04 10.44
N VAL A 36 1.14 9.40 9.28
CA VAL A 36 0.81 7.98 9.07
C VAL A 36 1.93 7.10 9.64
N LEU A 37 3.16 7.59 9.65
CA LEU A 37 4.28 6.88 10.29
C LEU A 37 4.11 6.86 11.81
N ALA A 38 3.85 5.68 12.36
CA ALA A 38 3.74 5.48 13.80
C ALA A 38 5.12 5.44 14.49
N GLU A 39 5.13 5.67 15.80
CA GLU A 39 6.33 5.46 16.61
C GLU A 39 6.83 4.01 16.51
N GLY A 40 8.15 3.83 16.40
CA GLY A 40 8.78 2.52 16.27
C GLY A 40 8.81 1.93 14.87
N PHE A 41 8.16 2.57 13.87
CA PHE A 41 8.29 2.15 12.47
C PHE A 41 9.65 2.57 11.91
N PRO A 42 10.44 1.66 11.30
CA PRO A 42 11.78 1.99 10.84
C PRO A 42 11.72 2.83 9.55
N ALA A 43 12.69 3.73 9.39
CA ALA A 43 12.84 4.53 8.17
C ALA A 43 13.14 3.68 6.92
N GLN A 44 13.73 2.50 7.13
CA GLN A 44 13.98 1.50 6.09
C GLN A 44 13.42 0.16 6.55
N MET A 45 12.54 -0.42 5.74
CA MET A 45 12.07 -1.78 5.93
C MET A 45 13.06 -2.76 5.29
N HIS A 46 13.47 -3.77 6.06
CA HIS A 46 14.27 -4.88 5.57
C HIS A 46 13.47 -6.16 5.72
N ASP A 47 13.28 -6.86 4.61
CA ASP A 47 12.79 -8.23 4.64
C ASP A 47 13.99 -9.17 4.83
N ASN A 48 13.96 -9.93 5.92
CA ASN A 48 14.99 -10.91 6.25
C ASN A 48 14.49 -12.34 6.06
N GLU A 49 13.24 -12.52 5.63
CA GLU A 49 12.68 -13.84 5.35
C GLU A 49 13.26 -14.35 4.01
N PRO A 50 13.58 -15.65 3.89
CA PRO A 50 13.97 -16.24 2.62
C PRO A 50 12.84 -16.10 1.58
N GLU A 51 13.21 -15.91 0.31
CA GLU A 51 12.22 -15.92 -0.77
C GLU A 51 11.58 -17.32 -0.88
N GLU A 52 10.25 -17.36 -0.87
CA GLU A 52 9.46 -18.57 -1.01
C GLU A 52 8.49 -18.47 -2.19
N ARG A 53 8.01 -19.63 -2.68
CA ARG A 53 6.96 -19.65 -3.69
C ARG A 53 5.66 -19.13 -3.08
N GLY A 54 5.05 -18.13 -3.73
CA GLY A 54 3.71 -17.65 -3.35
C GLY A 54 2.66 -18.76 -3.40
N TYR A 55 1.70 -18.71 -2.49
CA TYR A 55 0.56 -19.63 -2.42
C TYR A 55 -0.75 -18.85 -2.23
N GLU A 56 -1.86 -19.47 -2.59
CA GLU A 56 -3.19 -18.88 -2.39
C GLU A 56 -3.59 -18.94 -0.92
N VAL A 57 -3.92 -17.79 -0.34
CA VAL A 57 -4.43 -17.70 1.04
C VAL A 57 -5.93 -17.94 1.03
N VAL A 58 -6.38 -19.03 1.64
CA VAL A 58 -7.81 -19.33 1.82
C VAL A 58 -8.30 -18.72 3.13
N PRO A 59 -9.27 -17.76 3.10
CA PRO A 59 -9.77 -17.14 4.31
C PRO A 59 -10.44 -18.16 5.25
N PRO A 60 -10.25 -18.05 6.58
CA PRO A 60 -10.97 -18.90 7.53
C PRO A 60 -12.49 -18.72 7.36
N GLY A 61 -13.21 -19.85 7.29
CA GLY A 61 -14.66 -19.87 7.05
C GLY A 61 -15.06 -20.07 5.58
N LYS A 62 -14.12 -19.99 4.63
CA LYS A 62 -14.30 -20.51 3.27
C LYS A 62 -13.59 -21.85 3.16
N GLY A 63 -14.16 -22.87 3.80
CA GLY A 63 -13.72 -24.24 3.60
C GLY A 63 -13.83 -24.62 2.12
N ASN A 64 -12.72 -25.11 1.57
CA ASN A 64 -12.55 -25.84 0.32
C ASN A 64 -13.86 -26.25 -0.39
N ASN A 65 -14.16 -25.65 -1.54
CA ASN A 65 -14.93 -26.34 -2.58
C ASN A 65 -14.04 -26.83 -3.74
N ALA A 66 -12.72 -26.61 -3.69
CA ALA A 66 -11.86 -26.84 -4.85
C ALA A 66 -11.53 -28.32 -5.13
N TYR A 67 -12.19 -29.29 -4.48
CA TYR A 67 -12.02 -30.72 -4.77
C TYR A 67 -13.31 -31.54 -4.62
N GLU A 68 -14.45 -31.04 -5.13
CA GLU A 68 -15.54 -31.95 -5.55
C GLU A 68 -15.57 -32.04 -7.08
N LEU A 69 -14.90 -33.11 -7.57
CA LEU A 69 -14.86 -33.71 -8.91
C LEU A 69 -14.19 -32.91 -10.06
#